data_AF-A0A835G6Q9-F1
#
_entry.id   AF-A0A835G6Q9-F1
#
_cell.length_a   1.000
_cell.length_b   1.000
_cell.length_c   1.000
_cell.angle_alpha   90.00
_cell.angle_beta   90.00
_cell.angle_gamma   90.00
#
_symmetry.space_group_name_H-M   'P 1'
#
loop_
_entity.id
_entity.type
_entity.pdbx_description
1 polymer ?
#
loop_
_entity_poly.entity_id
_entity_poly.type
_entity_poly.pdbx_seq_one_letter_code
_entity_poly.pdbx_strand_id
1 'polypeptide(L)'
;MGAELEAFSAAAPKSPVRELLEAEPDTAKFGKPERLADGRRVRVCVEVFGRGTFKGVGRNYRIAKGTAARCALRHLKVHRTR
;
A
#
# COMPACT_ATOMS: atom_id res chain seq x y z
N MET A 1 -9.17 24.00 -20.15
CA MET A 1 -9.48 22.55 -20.05
C MET A 1 -8.31 21.66 -19.66
N GLY A 2 -7.17 21.64 -20.37
CA GLY A 2 -6.02 20.78 -19.98
C GLY A 2 -5.48 21.07 -18.57
N ALA A 3 -5.20 22.34 -18.27
CA ALA A 3 -4.67 22.76 -16.97
C ALA A 3 -5.63 22.50 -15.80
N GLU A 4 -6.95 22.61 -16.01
CA GLU A 4 -7.96 22.30 -14.99
C GLU A 4 -8.03 20.80 -14.72
N LEU A 5 -7.98 19.97 -15.77
CA LEU A 5 -7.95 18.51 -15.65
C LEU A 5 -6.71 18.00 -14.90
N GLU A 6 -5.56 18.63 -15.12
CA GLU A 6 -4.32 18.33 -14.39
C GLU A 6 -4.43 18.75 -12.92
N ALA A 7 -5.00 19.93 -12.63
CA ALA A 7 -5.19 20.40 -11.26
C ALA A 7 -6.11 19.45 -10.45
N PHE A 8 -7.22 18.98 -11.04
CA PHE A 8 -8.10 18.01 -10.39
C PHE A 8 -7.40 16.66 -10.17
N SER A 9 -6.63 16.20 -11.15
CA SER A 9 -5.91 14.93 -11.06
C SER A 9 -4.79 14.98 -10.01
N ALA A 10 -4.13 16.12 -9.85
CA ALA A 10 -3.10 16.33 -8.84
C ALA A 10 -3.66 16.46 -7.42
N ALA A 11 -4.85 17.05 -7.25
CA ALA A 11 -5.50 17.20 -5.96
C ALA A 11 -6.16 15.91 -5.43
N ALA A 12 -6.41 14.93 -6.30
CA ALA A 12 -7.03 13.68 -5.91
C ALA A 12 -6.12 12.85 -4.98
N PRO A 13 -6.65 12.30 -3.87
CA PRO A 13 -5.85 11.47 -2.99
C PRO A 13 -5.36 10.22 -3.72
N LYS A 14 -4.05 10.03 -3.75
CA LYS A 14 -3.44 8.84 -4.33
C LYS A 14 -3.77 7.62 -3.47
N SER A 15 -4.07 6.50 -4.14
CA SER A 15 -4.19 5.22 -3.47
C SER A 15 -2.86 4.86 -2.80
N PRO A 16 -2.83 4.42 -1.53
CA PRO A 16 -1.59 4.04 -0.86
C PRO A 16 -0.90 2.85 -1.55
N VAL A 17 -1.66 1.99 -2.23
CA VAL A 17 -1.09 0.91 -3.04
C VAL A 17 -0.32 1.48 -4.23
N ARG A 18 -0.87 2.50 -4.89
CA ARG A 18 -0.23 3.16 -6.02
C ARG A 18 1.01 3.94 -5.56
N GLU A 19 0.90 4.72 -4.50
CA GLU A 19 2.03 5.47 -3.92
C GLU A 19 3.19 4.54 -3.55
N LEU A 20 2.91 3.36 -2.97
CA LEU A 20 3.96 2.39 -2.65
C LEU A 20 4.65 1.84 -3.90
N LEU A 21 3.88 1.46 -4.93
CA LEU A 21 4.44 0.91 -6.17
C LEU A 21 5.17 1.98 -7.00
N GLU A 22 4.76 3.25 -6.92
CA GLU A 22 5.49 4.37 -7.50
C GLU A 22 6.82 4.64 -6.76
N ALA A 23 6.86 4.43 -5.43
CA ALA A 23 8.07 4.61 -4.63
C ALA A 23 9.06 3.43 -4.75
N GLU A 24 8.54 2.21 -4.88
CA GLU A 24 9.30 0.95 -4.81
C GLU A 24 8.80 -0.01 -5.91
N PRO A 25 9.05 0.29 -7.20
CA PRO A 25 8.42 -0.41 -8.34
C PRO A 25 8.81 -1.89 -8.46
N ASP A 26 10.10 -2.21 -8.25
CA ASP A 26 10.62 -3.58 -8.40
C ASP A 26 10.81 -4.30 -7.05
N THR A 27 10.77 -3.54 -5.97
CA THR A 27 11.13 -3.97 -4.62
C THR A 27 9.90 -4.25 -3.75
N ALA A 28 8.72 -3.71 -4.08
CA ALA A 28 7.47 -3.98 -3.36
C ALA A 28 6.63 -5.10 -4.00
N LYS A 29 6.41 -6.21 -3.28
CA LYS A 29 5.64 -7.37 -3.74
C LYS A 29 4.50 -7.70 -2.78
N PHE A 30 3.27 -7.70 -3.30
CA PHE A 30 2.10 -8.11 -2.53
C PHE A 30 1.88 -9.62 -2.61
N GLY A 31 1.72 -10.25 -1.45
CA GLY A 31 1.34 -11.65 -1.32
C GLY A 31 -0.15 -11.91 -1.61
N LYS A 32 -0.48 -13.21 -1.67
CA LYS A 32 -1.87 -13.66 -1.79
C LYS A 32 -2.67 -13.31 -0.51
N PRO A 33 -3.96 -13.00 -0.62
CA PRO A 33 -4.82 -12.84 0.54
C PRO A 33 -4.97 -14.14 1.32
N GLU A 34 -4.92 -14.03 2.65
CA GLU A 34 -5.17 -15.12 3.59
C GLU A 34 -6.40 -14.78 4.44
N ARG A 35 -7.37 -15.70 4.54
CA ARG A 35 -8.49 -15.53 5.48
C ARG A 35 -8.02 -15.83 6.90
N LEU A 36 -8.40 -14.98 7.85
CA LEU A 36 -8.13 -15.22 9.26
C LEU A 36 -9.09 -16.29 9.81
N ALA A 37 -8.75 -16.85 10.98
CA ALA A 37 -9.53 -17.87 11.67
C ALA A 37 -10.98 -17.45 12.00
N ASP A 38 -11.24 -16.15 12.07
CA ASP A 38 -12.59 -15.62 12.27
C ASP A 38 -13.48 -15.65 11.02
N GLY A 39 -12.92 -15.98 9.85
CA GLY A 39 -13.60 -16.02 8.55
C GLY A 39 -14.08 -14.68 8.02
N ARG A 40 -14.03 -13.61 8.82
CA ARG A 40 -14.58 -12.27 8.51
C ARG A 40 -13.52 -11.32 8.00
N ARG A 41 -12.25 -11.57 8.32
CA ARG A 41 -11.14 -10.71 7.94
C ARG A 41 -10.19 -11.41 6.98
N VAL A 42 -9.56 -10.59 6.14
CA VAL A 42 -8.52 -10.97 5.20
C VAL A 42 -7.23 -10.27 5.61
N ARG A 43 -6.13 -11.00 5.61
CA ARG A 43 -4.76 -10.51 5.74
C ARG A 43 -4.10 -10.47 4.37
N VAL A 44 -3.34 -9.42 4.11
CA VAL A 44 -2.42 -9.32 2.97
C VAL A 44 -1.07 -8.89 3.52
N CYS A 45 -0.01 -9.51 3.03
CA CYS A 45 1.36 -9.12 3.30
C CYS A 45 1.93 -8.38 2.08
N VAL A 46 2.71 -7.34 2.31
CA VAL A 46 3.57 -6.73 1.30
C VAL A 46 5.01 -6.84 1.78
N GLU A 47 5.86 -7.43 0.98
CA GLU A 47 7.30 -7.47 1.18
C GLU A 47 7.92 -6.31 0.40
N VAL A 48 8.74 -5.51 1.06
CA VAL A 48 9.54 -4.46 0.43
C VAL A 48 11.01 -4.81 0.63
N PHE A 49 11.70 -5.12 -0.46
CA PHE A 49 13.09 -5.56 -0.43
C PHE A 49 13.97 -4.56 0.32
N GLY A 50 14.81 -5.05 1.24
CA GLY A 50 15.67 -4.22 2.10
C GLY A 50 14.94 -3.41 3.17
N ARG A 51 13.60 -3.50 3.27
CA ARG A 51 12.78 -2.74 4.24
C ARG A 51 11.93 -3.65 5.14
N GLY A 52 11.67 -4.88 4.70
CA GLY A 52 10.97 -5.91 5.45
C GLY A 52 9.54 -6.15 4.96
N THR A 53 8.76 -6.89 5.76
CA THR A 53 7.41 -7.34 5.39
C THR A 53 6.35 -6.68 6.27
N PHE A 54 5.38 -6.03 5.63
CA PHE A 54 4.30 -5.30 6.28
C PHE A 54 2.97 -6.03 6.08
N LYS A 55 2.18 -6.12 7.14
CA LYS A 55 0.90 -6.83 7.14
C LYS A 55 -0.25 -5.83 7.20
N GLY A 56 -1.30 -6.10 6.45
CA GLY A 56 -2.56 -5.36 6.49
C GLY A 56 -3.72 -6.30 6.63
N VAL A 57 -4.66 -5.93 7.50
CA VAL A 57 -5.90 -6.69 7.74
C VAL A 57 -7.10 -5.82 7.40
N GLY A 58 -8.14 -6.43 6.84
CA GLY A 58 -9.39 -5.73 6.55
C GLY A 58 -10.55 -6.69 6.32
N ARG A 59 -11.76 -6.15 6.23
CA ARG A 59 -12.99 -6.91 5.88
C ARG A 59 -12.97 -7.51 4.46
N ASN A 60 -12.05 -7.06 3.61
CA ASN A 60 -11.84 -7.61 2.26
C ASN A 60 -10.40 -7.37 1.79
N TYR A 61 -10.05 -7.98 0.64
CA TYR A 61 -8.72 -7.87 0.04
C TYR A 61 -8.28 -6.43 -0.22
N ARG A 62 -9.15 -5.58 -0.79
CA ARG A 62 -8.79 -4.20 -1.17
C ARG A 62 -8.39 -3.37 0.05
N ILE A 63 -9.15 -3.48 1.15
CA ILE A 63 -8.85 -2.77 2.40
C ILE A 63 -7.58 -3.34 3.04
N ALA A 64 -7.43 -4.67 3.08
CA ALA A 64 -6.23 -5.30 3.61
C ALA A 64 -4.97 -4.88 2.84
N LYS A 65 -5.02 -4.87 1.50
CA LYS A 65 -3.94 -4.44 0.62
C LYS A 65 -3.58 -2.97 0.84
N GLY A 66 -4.59 -2.09 0.91
CA GLY A 66 -4.39 -0.66 1.19
C GLY A 66 -3.80 -0.40 2.58
N THR A 67 -4.22 -1.16 3.59
CA THR A 67 -3.66 -1.07 4.94
C THR A 67 -2.21 -1.55 4.99
N ALA A 68 -1.87 -2.66 4.33
CA ALA A 68 -0.49 -3.15 4.23
C ALA A 68 0.42 -2.09 3.57
N ALA A 69 -0.08 -1.49 2.47
CA ALA A 69 0.65 -0.44 1.76
C ALA A 69 0.87 0.83 2.62
N ARG A 70 -0.14 1.26 3.38
CA ARG A 70 0.01 2.38 4.34
C ARG A 70 1.05 2.09 5.41
N CYS A 71 1.07 0.87 5.96
CA CYS A 71 2.09 0.48 6.93
C CYS A 71 3.50 0.55 6.33
N ALA A 72 3.68 0.03 5.11
CA ALA A 72 4.95 0.09 4.39
C ALA A 72 5.38 1.55 4.12
N LEU A 73 4.49 2.38 3.57
CA LEU A 73 4.78 3.80 3.30
C LEU A 73 5.13 4.57 4.56
N ARG A 74 4.46 4.31 5.70
CA ARG A 74 4.81 4.95 6.97
C ARG A 74 6.22 4.57 7.40
N HIS A 75 6.59 3.31 7.23
CA HIS A 75 7.94 2.85 7.53
C HIS A 75 8.99 3.47 6.59
N LEU A 76 8.72 3.51 5.28
CA LEU A 76 9.57 4.15 4.29
C LEU A 76 9.77 5.64 4.59
N LYS A 77 8.71 6.38 4.91
CA LYS A 77 8.79 7.82 5.24
C LYS A 77 9.62 8.10 6.48
N VAL A 78 9.52 7.26 7.51
CA VAL A 78 10.31 7.40 8.74
C VAL A 78 11.79 7.05 8.50
N HIS A 79 12.07 6.05 7.65
CA HIS A 79 13.43 5.54 7.40
C HIS A 79 14.03 6.01 6.06
N ARG A 80 13.48 7.07 5.46
CA ARG A 80 14.01 7.69 4.24
C ARG A 80 15.23 8.57 4.53
N THR A 81 15.54 8.82 5.80
CA THR A 81 16.74 9.53 6.24
C THR A 81 17.84 8.54 6.61
N ARG A 82 18.56 8.07 5.59
CA ARG A 82 20.01 7.81 5.67
C ARG A 82 20.60 7.72 4.27
#